data_AF-A0A8T4V6A5-F1
#
_entry.id   AF-A0A8T4V6A5-F1
#
_cell.length_a   1.000
_cell.length_b   1.000
_cell.length_c   1.000
_cell.angle_alpha   90.00
_cell.angle_beta   90.00
_cell.angle_gamma   90.00
#
_symmetry.space_group_name_H-M   'P 1'
#
loop_
_entity.id
_entity.type
_entity.pdbx_description
1 polymer ?
#
loop_
_entity_poly.entity_id
_entity_poly.type
_entity_poly.pdbx_seq_one_letter_code
_entity_poly.pdbx_strand_id
1 'polypeptide(L)'
;MEVGNLIKLLSTVCLLGSCSSSSQYLAVNSSPTAPIVYKHETEAVLDLRKLVAEAEVEEAWCYVPEETSWHDVGLEVAVSNGRATVDYDLEKIEKLAVEHKTLDFYHLHPQPMMMNLIAPYLRDPSLSRHYSKQRIKEIFTADGALPSPDDLGSAIYLVCTYQQPHRQKQFRFFIASHYGITNYTPQPELLADFCQFFGGTDLLTLATAFGKNILEEFHPEVIEKKIRGAVARGFPTSLSSDQKIPIEFIPYVLRGSVNH
;
A
#
# COMPACT_ATOMS: atom_id res chain seq x y z
N MET A 1 -52.95 -3.98 -46.11
CA MET A 1 -52.16 -2.88 -45.51
C MET A 1 -52.37 -2.97 -44.02
N GLU A 2 -51.46 -3.65 -43.32
CA GLU A 2 -51.60 -3.89 -41.89
C GLU A 2 -50.36 -3.42 -41.13
N VAL A 3 -50.66 -2.64 -40.10
CA VAL A 3 -49.79 -1.91 -39.17
C VAL A 3 -49.19 -2.91 -38.15
N GLY A 4 -48.58 -3.98 -38.65
CA GLY A 4 -48.21 -5.15 -37.84
C GLY A 4 -46.72 -5.37 -37.59
N ASN A 5 -45.82 -4.60 -38.21
CA ASN A 5 -44.37 -4.89 -38.19
C ASN A 5 -43.45 -3.76 -37.72
N LEU A 6 -43.99 -2.63 -37.24
CA LEU A 6 -43.14 -1.53 -36.74
C LEU A 6 -42.86 -1.57 -35.23
N ILE A 7 -43.57 -2.41 -34.46
CA ILE A 7 -43.43 -2.46 -32.99
C ILE A 7 -42.34 -3.46 -32.54
N LYS A 8 -41.93 -4.41 -33.40
CA LYS A 8 -40.85 -5.37 -33.09
C LYS A 8 -39.43 -4.86 -33.37
N LEU A 9 -39.27 -3.70 -34.03
CA LEU A 9 -37.95 -3.12 -34.28
C LEU A 9 -37.53 -2.04 -33.26
N LEU A 10 -38.45 -1.60 -32.39
CA LEU A 10 -38.19 -0.62 -31.33
C LEU A 10 -37.90 -1.26 -29.97
N SER A 11 -37.98 -2.59 -29.86
CA SER A 11 -37.69 -3.35 -28.62
C SER A 11 -36.33 -4.06 -28.63
N THR A 12 -35.51 -3.86 -29.67
CA THR A 12 -34.16 -4.47 -29.79
C THR A 12 -33.02 -3.46 -29.78
N VAL A 13 -33.30 -2.15 -29.58
CA VAL A 13 -32.27 -1.10 -29.53
C VAL A 13 -32.05 -0.52 -28.12
N CYS A 14 -32.82 -0.95 -27.11
CA CYS A 14 -32.64 -0.50 -25.72
C CYS A 14 -31.82 -1.45 -24.82
N LEU A 15 -30.98 -2.33 -25.39
CA LEU A 15 -30.10 -3.24 -24.62
C LEU A 15 -28.59 -2.93 -24.77
N LEU A 16 -28.22 -1.81 -25.39
CA LEU A 16 -26.82 -1.38 -25.54
C LEU A 16 -26.55 0.02 -24.96
N GLY A 17 -27.32 0.42 -23.95
CA GLY A 17 -27.29 1.79 -23.45
C GLY A 17 -27.41 1.91 -21.94
N SER A 18 -26.80 0.99 -21.18
CA SER A 18 -26.53 1.19 -19.75
C SER A 18 -25.38 0.28 -19.31
N CYS A 19 -24.25 0.34 -20.00
CA CYS A 19 -22.99 0.26 -19.26
C CYS A 19 -22.97 1.55 -18.44
N SER A 20 -23.56 1.51 -17.25
CA SER A 20 -23.16 2.42 -16.19
C SER A 20 -21.67 2.18 -16.06
N SER A 21 -20.87 3.07 -16.65
CA SER A 21 -19.51 3.31 -16.22
C SER A 21 -19.62 3.79 -14.77
N SER A 22 -19.88 2.86 -13.85
CA SER A 22 -19.58 3.07 -12.45
C SER A 22 -18.10 3.38 -12.47
N SER A 23 -17.77 4.65 -12.26
CA SER A 23 -16.40 5.11 -12.14
C SER A 23 -15.70 4.11 -11.21
N GLN A 24 -14.83 3.26 -11.73
CA GLN A 24 -14.14 2.27 -10.91
C GLN A 24 -13.08 3.06 -10.14
N TYR A 25 -13.24 3.12 -8.83
CA TYR A 25 -12.28 3.74 -7.92
C TYR A 25 -11.87 2.72 -6.88
N LEU A 26 -10.64 2.85 -6.37
CA LEU A 26 -10.21 2.05 -5.23
C LEU A 26 -11.03 2.49 -4.01
N ALA A 27 -11.72 1.54 -3.39
CA ALA A 27 -12.65 1.75 -2.29
C ALA A 27 -12.35 0.71 -1.20
N VAL A 28 -12.47 1.10 0.08
CA VAL A 28 -12.41 0.17 1.22
C VAL A 28 -13.30 -1.03 0.90
N ASN A 29 -12.71 -2.22 0.88
CA ASN A 29 -13.44 -3.44 0.58
C ASN A 29 -12.84 -4.57 1.40
N SER A 30 -13.70 -5.27 2.14
CA SER A 30 -13.32 -6.38 3.01
C SER A 30 -13.87 -7.71 2.48
N SER A 31 -14.29 -7.74 1.21
CA SER A 31 -14.89 -8.91 0.57
C SER A 31 -13.91 -9.58 -0.40
N PRO A 32 -13.74 -10.91 -0.33
CA PRO A 32 -12.99 -11.68 -1.34
C PRO A 32 -13.52 -11.52 -2.78
N THR A 33 -14.77 -11.04 -2.93
CA THR A 33 -15.42 -10.78 -4.21
C THR A 33 -15.30 -9.32 -4.68
N ALA A 34 -14.36 -8.56 -4.10
CA ALA A 34 -14.07 -7.21 -4.51
C ALA A 34 -13.85 -7.10 -6.03
N PRO A 35 -14.47 -6.12 -6.70
CA PRO A 35 -14.30 -5.96 -8.14
C PRO A 35 -12.87 -5.53 -8.46
N ILE A 36 -12.33 -6.08 -9.56
CA ILE A 36 -11.08 -5.62 -10.16
C ILE A 36 -11.30 -4.19 -10.68
N VAL A 37 -10.39 -3.28 -10.34
CA VAL A 37 -10.44 -1.88 -10.80
C VAL A 37 -9.43 -1.71 -11.93
N TYR A 38 -9.91 -1.42 -13.14
CA TYR A 38 -9.05 -1.20 -14.30
C TYR A 38 -8.68 0.29 -14.40
N LYS A 39 -7.47 0.63 -13.95
CA LYS A 39 -6.95 1.99 -13.88
C LYS A 39 -5.42 1.99 -13.88
N HIS A 40 -4.80 2.90 -14.63
CA HIS A 40 -3.34 3.04 -14.62
C HIS A 40 -2.83 3.51 -13.25
N GLU A 41 -1.63 3.08 -12.87
CA GLU A 41 -1.01 3.38 -11.57
C GLU A 41 -1.07 4.88 -11.21
N THR A 42 -0.63 5.73 -12.14
CA THR A 42 -0.57 7.19 -11.93
C THR A 42 -1.94 7.85 -11.71
N GLU A 43 -3.01 7.26 -12.24
CA GLU A 43 -4.38 7.75 -12.04
C GLU A 43 -4.92 7.28 -10.68
N ALA A 44 -4.59 6.05 -10.29
CA ALA A 44 -5.01 5.45 -9.03
C ALA A 44 -4.29 6.04 -7.81
N VAL A 45 -3.15 6.72 -7.96
CA VAL A 45 -2.48 7.46 -6.87
C VAL A 45 -3.44 8.44 -6.17
N LEU A 46 -4.34 9.08 -6.91
CA LEU A 46 -5.36 9.97 -6.33
C LEU A 46 -6.39 9.20 -5.50
N ASP A 47 -6.78 8.01 -5.94
CA ASP A 47 -7.69 7.12 -5.22
C ASP A 47 -7.01 6.60 -3.94
N LEU A 48 -5.75 6.15 -4.03
CA LEU A 48 -4.95 5.73 -2.87
C LEU A 48 -4.83 6.86 -1.83
N ARG A 49 -4.54 8.08 -2.29
CA ARG A 49 -4.48 9.24 -1.40
C ARG A 49 -5.81 9.52 -0.72
N LYS A 50 -6.92 9.36 -1.44
CA LYS A 50 -8.27 9.53 -0.89
C LYS A 50 -8.57 8.44 0.14
N LEU A 51 -8.27 7.18 -0.17
CA LEU A 51 -8.40 6.06 0.77
C LEU A 51 -7.60 6.28 2.04
N VAL A 52 -6.34 6.68 1.93
CA VAL A 52 -5.51 7.03 3.08
C VAL A 52 -6.14 8.14 3.94
N ALA A 53 -6.82 9.11 3.33
CA ALA A 53 -7.45 10.21 4.06
C ALA A 53 -8.76 9.82 4.75
N GLU A 54 -9.48 8.81 4.22
CA GLU A 54 -10.87 8.53 4.59
C GLU A 54 -11.08 7.16 5.25
N ALA A 55 -10.25 6.16 4.96
CA ALA A 55 -10.40 4.80 5.48
C ALA A 55 -10.19 4.75 7.00
N GLU A 56 -10.98 3.92 7.67
CA GLU A 56 -10.90 3.74 9.12
C GLU A 56 -10.01 2.56 9.53
N VAL A 57 -9.62 1.72 8.55
CA VAL A 57 -8.86 0.48 8.72
C VAL A 57 -7.79 0.38 7.64
N GLU A 58 -6.69 -0.32 7.93
CA GLU A 58 -5.65 -0.64 6.94
C GLU A 58 -6.25 -1.44 5.77
N GLU A 59 -5.63 -1.30 4.60
CA GLU A 59 -6.09 -1.88 3.34
C GLU A 59 -4.88 -2.33 2.52
N ALA A 60 -5.05 -3.37 1.69
CA ALA A 60 -3.96 -3.89 0.86
C ALA A 60 -4.42 -4.13 -0.58
N TRP A 61 -3.62 -3.68 -1.54
CA TRP A 61 -3.95 -3.75 -2.96
C TRP A 61 -2.75 -4.22 -3.77
N CYS A 62 -3.01 -5.04 -4.78
CA CYS A 62 -2.04 -5.41 -5.81
C CYS A 62 -2.36 -4.71 -7.13
N TYR A 63 -1.39 -4.02 -7.71
CA TYR A 63 -1.46 -3.52 -9.07
C TYR A 63 -0.68 -4.43 -10.02
N VAL A 64 -1.31 -4.77 -11.15
CA VAL A 64 -0.74 -5.56 -12.24
C VAL A 64 -0.50 -4.62 -13.44
N PRO A 65 0.75 -4.18 -13.68
CA PRO A 65 1.04 -3.22 -14.75
C PRO A 65 0.65 -3.69 -16.15
N GLU A 66 0.80 -4.98 -16.43
CA GLU A 66 0.54 -5.59 -17.74
C GLU A 66 -0.94 -5.49 -18.13
N GLU A 67 -1.83 -5.45 -17.15
CA GLU A 67 -3.28 -5.38 -17.34
C GLU A 67 -3.86 -4.02 -16.97
N THR A 68 -3.05 -3.13 -16.39
CA THR A 68 -3.51 -1.89 -15.76
C THR A 68 -4.67 -2.14 -14.79
N SER A 69 -4.53 -3.17 -13.96
CA SER A 69 -5.60 -3.66 -13.08
C SER A 69 -5.18 -3.67 -11.62
N TRP A 70 -6.12 -3.33 -10.75
CA TRP A 70 -5.98 -3.30 -9.29
C TRP A 70 -6.86 -4.36 -8.66
N HIS A 71 -6.26 -5.12 -7.76
CA HIS A 71 -6.87 -6.23 -7.05
C HIS A 71 -6.79 -5.97 -5.56
N ASP A 72 -7.93 -5.89 -4.90
CA ASP A 72 -7.99 -5.91 -3.44
C ASP A 72 -7.45 -7.24 -2.92
N VAL A 73 -6.51 -7.19 -1.99
CA VAL A 73 -5.90 -8.36 -1.36
C VAL A 73 -5.95 -8.28 0.16
N GLY A 74 -6.73 -7.34 0.71
CA GLY A 74 -6.99 -7.25 2.14
C GLY A 74 -8.01 -8.29 2.59
N LEU A 75 -7.80 -8.86 3.77
CA LEU A 75 -8.75 -9.71 4.48
C LEU A 75 -9.26 -9.02 5.75
N GLU A 76 -10.40 -9.49 6.23
CA GLU A 76 -11.13 -8.92 7.37
C GLU A 76 -10.24 -8.75 8.62
N VAL A 77 -10.46 -7.62 9.29
CA VAL A 77 -9.59 -7.04 10.31
C VAL A 77 -9.51 -7.88 11.57
N ALA A 78 -8.30 -8.16 12.05
CA ALA A 78 -8.08 -8.53 13.44
C ALA A 78 -8.02 -7.25 14.30
N VAL A 79 -9.01 -7.04 15.17
CA VAL A 79 -8.96 -5.96 16.16
C VAL A 79 -8.21 -6.46 17.39
N SER A 80 -6.96 -6.03 17.55
CA SER A 80 -6.15 -6.33 18.74
C SER A 80 -5.75 -5.04 19.44
N ASN A 81 -6.09 -4.91 20.73
CA ASN A 81 -5.73 -3.74 21.55
C ASN A 81 -6.13 -2.37 20.95
N GLY A 82 -7.24 -2.32 20.21
CA GLY A 82 -7.71 -1.10 19.53
C GLY A 82 -6.93 -0.71 18.27
N ARG A 83 -6.05 -1.59 17.77
CA ARG A 83 -5.46 -1.52 16.43
C ARG A 83 -6.25 -2.44 15.50
N ALA A 84 -6.75 -1.88 14.41
CA ALA A 84 -7.30 -2.62 13.28
C ALA A 84 -6.16 -2.87 12.30
N THR A 85 -5.65 -4.10 12.22
CA THR A 85 -4.63 -4.48 11.23
C THR A 85 -5.27 -5.24 10.09
N VAL A 86 -4.77 -5.06 8.87
CA VAL A 86 -5.17 -5.86 7.71
C VAL A 86 -4.39 -7.17 7.67
N ASP A 87 -5.08 -8.27 7.42
CA ASP A 87 -4.43 -9.53 7.00
C ASP A 87 -4.49 -9.62 5.46
N TYR A 88 -3.69 -10.48 4.85
CA TYR A 88 -3.56 -10.54 3.39
C TYR A 88 -4.12 -11.84 2.82
N ASP A 89 -4.81 -11.74 1.67
CA ASP A 89 -5.20 -12.91 0.88
C ASP A 89 -3.97 -13.46 0.15
N LEU A 90 -3.18 -14.26 0.88
CA LEU A 90 -1.94 -14.84 0.37
C LEU A 90 -2.17 -15.75 -0.84
N GLU A 91 -3.30 -16.46 -0.92
CA GLU A 91 -3.63 -17.30 -2.08
C GLU A 91 -3.88 -16.46 -3.33
N LYS A 92 -4.58 -15.33 -3.19
CA LYS A 92 -4.80 -14.39 -4.29
C LYS A 92 -3.50 -13.71 -4.71
N ILE A 93 -2.67 -13.29 -3.77
CA ILE A 93 -1.35 -12.71 -4.05
C ILE A 93 -0.48 -13.73 -4.77
N GLU A 94 -0.45 -14.98 -4.32
CA GLU A 94 0.28 -16.08 -4.96
C GLU A 94 -0.17 -16.25 -6.40
N LYS A 95 -1.48 -16.32 -6.65
CA LYS A 95 -2.02 -16.47 -7.99
C LYS A 95 -1.56 -15.34 -8.91
N LEU A 96 -1.70 -14.08 -8.48
CA LEU A 96 -1.26 -12.92 -9.25
C LEU A 96 0.26 -12.97 -9.50
N ALA A 97 1.04 -13.31 -8.48
CA ALA A 97 2.48 -13.42 -8.57
C ALA A 97 2.91 -14.53 -9.54
N VAL A 98 2.15 -15.63 -9.66
CA VAL A 98 2.40 -16.73 -10.60
C VAL A 98 2.08 -16.30 -12.03
N GLU A 99 0.93 -15.67 -12.24
CA GLU A 99 0.37 -15.32 -13.56
C GLU A 99 1.09 -14.14 -14.23
N HIS A 100 1.62 -13.20 -13.45
CA HIS A 100 2.21 -11.97 -13.96
C HIS A 100 3.73 -11.89 -13.75
N LYS A 101 4.37 -11.04 -14.56
CA LYS A 101 5.81 -10.80 -14.46
C LYS A 101 6.09 -9.74 -13.41
N THR A 102 5.24 -8.72 -13.33
CA THR A 102 5.36 -7.64 -12.35
C THR A 102 4.14 -7.60 -11.45
N LEU A 103 4.36 -7.46 -10.14
CA LEU A 103 3.30 -7.23 -9.17
C LEU A 103 3.71 -6.15 -8.19
N ASP A 104 2.83 -5.16 -8.01
CA ASP A 104 3.06 -4.02 -7.13
C ASP A 104 2.11 -4.09 -5.95
N PHE A 105 2.64 -4.33 -4.76
CA PHE A 105 1.87 -4.43 -3.54
C PHE A 105 1.83 -3.10 -2.81
N TYR A 106 0.63 -2.63 -2.51
CA TYR A 106 0.34 -1.38 -1.83
C TYR A 106 -0.34 -1.67 -0.50
N HIS A 107 0.33 -1.41 0.61
CA HIS A 107 -0.28 -1.35 1.94
C HIS A 107 -0.66 0.10 2.26
N LEU A 108 -1.89 0.34 2.68
CA LEU A 108 -2.38 1.66 3.04
C LEU A 108 -2.35 1.83 4.56
N HIS A 109 -1.73 2.91 5.03
CA HIS A 109 -1.78 3.37 6.42
C HIS A 109 -2.72 4.57 6.54
N PRO A 110 -4.01 4.37 6.92
CA PRO A 110 -4.98 5.44 6.90
C PRO A 110 -4.77 6.47 8.02
N GLN A 111 -4.96 7.74 7.69
CA GLN A 111 -4.85 8.84 8.63
C GLN A 111 -5.87 8.75 9.78
N PRO A 112 -7.17 8.46 9.56
CA PRO A 112 -8.13 8.36 10.67
C PRO A 112 -7.71 7.31 11.71
N MET A 113 -7.27 6.14 11.26
CA MET A 113 -6.75 5.09 12.13
C MET A 113 -5.54 5.59 12.94
N MET A 114 -4.53 6.16 12.28
CA MET A 114 -3.33 6.68 12.98
C MET A 114 -3.69 7.78 13.97
N MET A 115 -4.65 8.65 13.65
CA MET A 115 -5.15 9.68 14.55
C MET A 115 -5.83 9.08 15.80
N ASN A 116 -6.57 7.98 15.64
CA ASN A 116 -7.18 7.27 16.75
C ASN A 116 -6.13 6.64 17.69
N LEU A 117 -5.03 6.11 17.13
CA LEU A 117 -3.92 5.57 17.92
C LEU A 117 -3.22 6.64 18.77
N ILE A 118 -3.12 7.88 18.27
CA ILE A 118 -2.48 8.97 19.01
C ILE A 118 -3.41 9.76 19.91
N ALA A 119 -4.73 9.64 19.72
CA ALA A 119 -5.73 10.41 20.48
C ALA A 119 -5.53 10.35 22.02
N PRO A 120 -5.15 9.21 22.64
CA PRO A 120 -4.81 9.17 24.06
C PRO A 120 -3.66 10.12 24.44
N TYR A 121 -2.56 10.11 23.68
CA TYR A 121 -1.38 10.96 23.92
C TYR A 121 -1.66 12.44 23.69
N LEU A 122 -2.59 12.77 22.77
CA LEU A 122 -3.02 14.15 22.54
C LEU A 122 -3.95 14.69 23.65
N ARG A 123 -4.74 13.81 24.26
CA ARG A 123 -5.65 14.13 25.37
C ARG A 123 -4.90 14.25 26.70
N ASP A 124 -3.93 13.37 26.94
CA ASP A 124 -3.07 13.39 28.11
C ASP A 124 -1.59 13.48 27.71
N PRO A 125 -1.03 14.71 27.65
CA PRO A 125 0.38 14.93 27.31
C PRO A 125 1.35 14.24 28.27
N SER A 126 0.94 13.89 29.50
CA SER A 126 1.81 13.19 30.46
C SER A 126 2.22 11.79 29.98
N LEU A 127 1.41 11.18 29.10
CA LEU A 127 1.70 9.90 28.45
C LEU A 127 2.84 9.99 27.42
N SER A 128 3.07 11.18 26.85
CA SER A 128 4.11 11.41 25.84
C SER A 128 5.47 11.79 26.44
N ARG A 129 5.51 11.98 27.77
CA ARG A 129 6.61 12.37 28.67
C ARG A 129 7.44 13.61 28.29
N HIS A 130 7.61 13.98 27.01
CA HIS A 130 8.51 15.05 26.56
C HIS A 130 8.10 15.75 25.26
N TYR A 131 6.95 15.43 24.65
CA TYR A 131 6.59 15.95 23.32
C TYR A 131 5.39 16.89 23.34
N SER A 132 5.46 17.96 22.54
CA SER A 132 4.30 18.83 22.29
C SER A 132 3.22 18.06 21.51
N LYS A 133 1.96 18.50 21.60
CA LYS A 133 0.86 17.89 20.81
C LYS A 133 1.16 17.85 19.31
N GLN A 134 1.78 18.91 18.79
CA GLN A 134 2.20 18.99 17.40
C GLN A 134 3.27 17.93 17.12
N ARG A 135 4.27 17.80 18.00
CA ARG A 135 5.33 16.82 17.86
C ARG A 135 4.83 15.37 17.88
N ILE A 136 3.84 15.07 18.71
CA ILE A 136 3.19 13.75 18.74
C ILE A 136 2.53 13.45 17.40
N LYS A 137 1.74 14.39 16.85
CA LYS A 137 1.12 14.19 15.52
C LYS A 137 2.17 13.93 14.46
N GLU A 138 3.28 14.65 14.51
CA GLU A 138 4.33 14.58 13.49
C GLU A 138 5.10 13.26 13.53
N ILE A 139 5.51 12.80 14.72
CA ILE A 139 6.21 11.51 14.89
C ILE A 139 5.32 10.38 14.37
N PHE A 140 4.10 10.28 14.89
CA PHE A 140 3.23 9.16 14.55
C PHE A 140 2.70 9.22 13.11
N THR A 141 2.60 10.39 12.49
CA THR A 141 2.25 10.47 11.05
C THR A 141 3.45 10.18 10.14
N ALA A 142 4.67 10.53 10.55
CA ALA A 142 5.88 10.16 9.82
C ALA A 142 6.15 8.64 9.95
N ASP A 143 5.86 8.05 11.11
CA ASP A 143 5.88 6.60 11.32
C ASP A 143 4.90 5.89 10.37
N GLY A 144 3.74 6.49 10.08
CA GLY A 144 2.80 5.97 9.09
C GLY A 144 3.28 6.03 7.64
N ALA A 145 4.46 6.59 7.37
CA ALA A 145 5.12 6.50 6.07
C ALA A 145 6.28 5.48 6.06
N LEU A 146 6.61 4.88 7.19
CA LEU A 146 7.61 3.82 7.29
C LEU A 146 6.95 2.45 7.32
N PRO A 147 7.58 1.41 6.75
CA PRO A 147 7.13 0.06 6.97
C PRO A 147 7.31 -0.35 8.43
N SER A 148 6.30 -1.03 8.97
CA SER A 148 6.38 -1.78 10.20
C SER A 148 7.27 -3.04 10.03
N PRO A 149 7.66 -3.71 11.13
CA PRO A 149 8.34 -5.00 11.03
C PRO A 149 7.55 -6.03 10.21
N ASP A 150 6.22 -6.03 10.32
CA ASP A 150 5.34 -6.94 9.60
C ASP A 150 5.27 -6.61 8.10
N ASP A 151 5.32 -5.32 7.75
CA ASP A 151 5.42 -4.87 6.35
C ASP A 151 6.71 -5.36 5.68
N LEU A 152 7.84 -5.18 6.37
CA LEU A 152 9.13 -5.68 5.90
C LEU A 152 9.14 -7.21 5.85
N GLY A 153 8.61 -7.86 6.88
CA GLY A 153 8.52 -9.32 6.94
C GLY A 153 7.74 -9.90 5.77
N SER A 154 6.58 -9.30 5.47
CA SER A 154 5.75 -9.66 4.32
C SER A 154 6.49 -9.43 2.99
N ALA A 155 7.18 -8.29 2.85
CA ALA A 155 7.95 -8.00 1.65
C ALA A 155 9.08 -9.01 1.41
N ILE A 156 9.85 -9.32 2.46
CA ILE A 156 10.92 -10.31 2.40
C ILE A 156 10.36 -11.70 2.10
N TYR A 157 9.28 -12.10 2.77
CA TYR A 157 8.61 -13.38 2.55
C TYR A 157 8.20 -13.54 1.09
N LEU A 158 7.48 -12.56 0.54
CA LEU A 158 6.98 -12.60 -0.84
C LEU A 158 8.13 -12.56 -1.88
N VAL A 159 9.19 -11.77 -1.65
CA VAL A 159 10.40 -11.82 -2.51
C VAL A 159 11.03 -13.20 -2.48
N CYS A 160 11.22 -13.78 -1.29
CA CYS A 160 11.82 -15.11 -1.13
C CYS A 160 10.98 -16.20 -1.80
N THR A 161 9.67 -16.14 -1.66
CA THR A 161 8.75 -17.16 -2.18
C THR A 161 8.58 -17.06 -3.70
N TYR A 162 8.43 -15.85 -4.25
CA TYR A 162 8.00 -15.68 -5.64
C TYR A 162 9.06 -15.12 -6.58
N GLN A 163 9.92 -14.21 -6.10
CA GLN A 163 10.89 -13.53 -6.96
C GLN A 163 12.24 -14.25 -7.01
N GLN A 164 12.74 -14.81 -5.89
CA GLN A 164 14.01 -15.53 -5.88
C GLN A 164 14.04 -16.74 -6.81
N PRO A 165 13.00 -17.62 -6.84
CA PRO A 165 13.00 -18.79 -7.71
C PRO A 165 12.80 -18.41 -9.18
N HIS A 166 12.32 -17.19 -9.44
CA HIS A 166 11.95 -16.69 -10.76
C HIS A 166 12.52 -15.28 -10.96
N ARG A 167 13.84 -15.18 -11.16
CA ARG A 167 14.57 -13.90 -11.28
C ARG A 167 14.05 -12.95 -12.36
N GLN A 168 13.27 -13.44 -13.31
CA GLN A 168 12.59 -12.62 -14.32
C GLN A 168 11.36 -11.87 -13.79
N LYS A 169 10.85 -12.24 -12.61
CA LYS A 169 9.72 -11.59 -11.95
C LYS A 169 10.18 -10.40 -11.13
N GLN A 170 9.28 -9.44 -10.95
CA GLN A 170 9.52 -8.23 -10.18
C GLN A 170 8.35 -8.02 -9.22
N PHE A 171 8.64 -8.08 -7.93
CA PHE A 171 7.66 -7.79 -6.89
C PHE A 171 8.08 -6.51 -6.19
N ARG A 172 7.20 -5.51 -6.15
CA ARG A 172 7.48 -4.20 -5.54
C ARG A 172 6.56 -3.95 -4.35
N PHE A 173 7.08 -3.25 -3.35
CA PHE A 173 6.36 -2.98 -2.11
C PHE A 173 6.27 -1.49 -1.84
N PHE A 174 5.06 -1.05 -1.58
CA PHE A 174 4.69 0.33 -1.38
C PHE A 174 3.83 0.50 -0.13
N ILE A 175 4.09 1.56 0.63
CA ILE A 175 3.18 2.05 1.66
C ILE A 175 2.60 3.37 1.19
N ALA A 176 1.28 3.43 1.09
CA ALA A 176 0.56 4.66 0.88
C ALA A 176 0.21 5.26 2.25
N SER A 177 0.73 6.46 2.49
CA SER A 177 0.58 7.20 3.76
C SER A 177 0.02 8.60 3.49
N HIS A 178 -0.30 9.35 4.53
CA HIS A 178 -0.81 10.72 4.38
C HIS A 178 0.14 11.64 3.59
N TYR A 179 1.46 11.42 3.68
CA TYR A 179 2.45 12.28 3.05
C TYR A 179 2.79 11.89 1.60
N GLY A 180 2.59 10.62 1.25
CA GLY A 180 3.05 10.08 -0.03
C GLY A 180 3.16 8.57 -0.01
N ILE A 181 3.92 8.06 -0.98
CA ILE A 181 4.16 6.64 -1.17
C ILE A 181 5.60 6.32 -0.80
N THR A 182 5.82 5.30 0.03
CA THR A 182 7.15 4.80 0.37
C THR A 182 7.39 3.48 -0.33
N ASN A 183 8.41 3.41 -1.18
CA ASN A 183 8.90 2.15 -1.75
C ASN A 183 9.94 1.55 -0.81
N TYR A 184 9.80 0.26 -0.48
CA TYR A 184 10.74 -0.49 0.36
C TYR A 184 11.01 -1.89 -0.20
N THR A 185 11.07 -1.99 -1.52
CA THR A 185 11.28 -3.26 -2.23
C THR A 185 12.64 -3.87 -1.87
N PRO A 186 12.67 -5.05 -1.20
CA PRO A 186 13.92 -5.73 -0.88
C PRO A 186 14.65 -6.15 -2.15
N GLN A 187 15.98 -6.03 -2.16
CA GLN A 187 16.77 -6.45 -3.32
C GLN A 187 16.98 -7.97 -3.28
N PRO A 188 16.52 -8.73 -4.29
CA PRO A 188 16.62 -10.19 -4.28
C PRO A 188 18.07 -10.70 -4.13
N GLU A 189 19.03 -10.03 -4.72
CA GLU A 189 20.44 -10.42 -4.66
C GLU A 189 20.97 -10.37 -3.23
N LEU A 190 20.48 -9.43 -2.42
CA LEU A 190 20.91 -9.21 -1.04
C LEU A 190 20.17 -10.11 -0.05
N LEU A 191 19.06 -10.73 -0.47
CA LEU A 191 18.30 -11.70 0.32
C LEU A 191 18.57 -13.16 -0.07
N ALA A 192 19.41 -13.43 -1.07
CA ALA A 192 19.60 -14.77 -1.63
C ALA A 192 19.95 -15.83 -0.56
N ASP A 193 20.92 -15.55 0.31
CA ASP A 193 21.35 -16.45 1.37
C ASP A 193 20.24 -16.67 2.41
N PHE A 194 19.51 -15.60 2.77
CA PHE A 194 18.39 -15.67 3.70
C PHE A 194 17.28 -16.58 3.14
N CYS A 195 16.86 -16.34 1.90
CA CYS A 195 15.80 -17.12 1.27
C CYS A 195 16.20 -18.59 1.07
N GLN A 196 17.47 -18.85 0.72
CA GLN A 196 17.97 -20.22 0.56
C GLN A 196 18.01 -20.96 1.90
N PHE A 197 18.46 -20.30 2.97
CA PHE A 197 18.64 -20.94 4.28
C PHE A 197 17.30 -21.20 4.99
N PHE A 198 16.31 -20.34 4.79
CA PHE A 198 15.03 -20.39 5.51
C PHE A 198 13.82 -20.82 4.65
N GLY A 199 14.03 -21.18 3.39
CA GLY A 199 12.98 -21.54 2.40
C GLY A 199 12.14 -22.81 2.69
N GLY A 200 12.15 -23.31 3.92
CA GLY A 200 11.33 -24.44 4.38
C GLY A 200 10.99 -24.39 5.87
N THR A 201 11.17 -23.23 6.50
CA THR A 201 10.85 -22.96 7.92
C THR A 201 9.70 -21.94 8.03
N ASP A 202 9.36 -21.49 9.24
CA ASP A 202 8.47 -20.35 9.47
C ASP A 202 9.13 -19.04 8.97
N LEU A 203 9.15 -18.88 7.64
CA LEU A 203 9.85 -17.83 6.92
C LEU A 203 9.29 -16.45 7.24
N LEU A 204 7.97 -16.33 7.43
CA LEU A 204 7.34 -15.06 7.75
C LEU A 204 7.80 -14.54 9.11
N THR A 205 7.78 -15.37 10.15
CA THR A 205 8.26 -14.97 11.49
C THR A 205 9.72 -14.52 11.47
N LEU A 206 10.58 -15.25 10.75
CA LEU A 206 11.99 -14.90 10.62
C LEU A 206 12.20 -13.63 9.79
N ALA A 207 11.41 -13.46 8.74
CA ALA A 207 11.42 -12.27 7.91
C ALA A 207 10.99 -11.03 8.71
N THR A 208 9.95 -11.13 9.54
CA THR A 208 9.52 -10.06 10.45
C THR A 208 10.61 -9.72 11.47
N ALA A 209 11.28 -10.72 12.05
CA ALA A 209 12.40 -10.50 12.95
C ALA A 209 13.58 -9.80 12.25
N PHE A 210 13.87 -10.17 11.00
CA PHE A 210 14.89 -9.51 10.19
C PHE A 210 14.50 -8.07 9.86
N GLY A 211 13.25 -7.83 9.47
CA GLY A 211 12.69 -6.50 9.24
C GLY A 211 12.79 -5.60 10.48
N LYS A 212 12.50 -6.15 11.67
CA LYS A 212 12.69 -5.42 12.93
C LYS A 212 14.13 -4.94 13.11
N ASN A 213 15.12 -5.79 12.87
CA ASN A 213 16.54 -5.41 12.99
C ASN A 213 16.91 -4.29 12.02
N ILE A 214 16.35 -4.28 10.80
CA ILE A 214 16.57 -3.19 9.83
C ILE A 214 16.02 -1.87 10.37
N LEU A 215 14.85 -1.89 11.00
CA LEU A 215 14.22 -0.69 11.56
C LEU A 215 14.91 -0.19 12.83
N GLU A 216 15.65 -1.01 13.56
CA GLU A 216 16.42 -0.57 14.74
C GLU A 216 17.52 0.44 14.38
N GLU A 217 17.98 0.46 13.12
CA GLU A 217 18.93 1.46 12.61
C GLU A 217 18.27 2.80 12.26
N PHE A 218 16.94 2.88 12.29
CA PHE A 218 16.22 4.08 11.89
C PHE A 218 16.14 5.03 13.08
N HIS A 219 16.63 6.25 12.87
CA HIS A 219 16.45 7.34 13.80
C HIS A 219 15.22 8.17 13.39
N PRO A 220 14.10 8.11 14.12
CA PRO A 220 12.84 8.73 13.68
C PRO A 220 12.97 10.22 13.34
N GLU A 221 13.80 10.96 14.09
CA GLU A 221 14.04 12.39 13.87
C GLU A 221 14.71 12.68 12.51
N VAL A 222 15.62 11.80 12.08
CA VAL A 222 16.31 11.92 10.79
C VAL A 222 15.35 11.60 9.66
N ILE A 223 14.56 10.54 9.81
CA ILE A 223 13.57 10.12 8.82
C ILE A 223 12.53 11.22 8.62
N GLU A 224 11.96 11.73 9.71
CA GLU A 224 10.96 12.79 9.64
C GLU A 224 11.52 14.03 8.93
N LYS A 225 12.75 14.45 9.25
CA LYS A 225 13.41 15.56 8.57
C LYS A 225 13.54 15.32 7.06
N LYS A 226 13.87 14.09 6.66
CA LYS A 226 13.93 13.70 5.24
C LYS A 226 12.56 13.75 4.57
N ILE A 227 11.53 13.14 5.16
CA ILE A 227 10.15 13.13 4.64
C ILE A 227 9.64 14.56 4.46
N ARG A 228 9.78 15.41 5.48
CA ARG A 228 9.38 16.82 5.39
C ARG A 228 10.12 17.57 4.29
N GLY A 229 11.43 17.33 4.18
CA GLY A 229 12.25 17.90 3.13
C GLY A 229 11.75 17.48 1.75
N ALA A 230 11.40 16.21 1.57
CA ALA A 230 10.83 15.68 0.34
C ALA A 230 9.48 16.31 0.01
N VAL A 231 8.55 16.35 0.98
CA VAL A 231 7.24 17.00 0.83
C VAL A 231 7.39 18.48 0.47
N ALA A 232 8.24 19.22 1.18
CA ALA A 232 8.44 20.65 0.94
C ALA A 232 9.04 20.94 -0.45
N ARG A 233 9.90 20.06 -0.97
CA ARG A 233 10.51 20.22 -2.29
C ARG A 233 9.69 19.57 -3.42
N GLY A 234 8.79 18.64 -3.10
CA GLY A 234 8.06 17.83 -4.08
C GLY A 234 8.95 16.81 -4.82
N PHE A 235 10.03 16.33 -4.21
CA PHE A 235 10.95 15.36 -4.82
C PHE A 235 11.17 14.12 -3.94
N PRO A 236 11.40 12.94 -4.52
CA PRO A 236 11.74 11.74 -3.78
C PRO A 236 12.98 11.90 -2.90
N THR A 237 13.06 11.11 -1.83
CA THR A 237 14.24 11.03 -0.97
C THR A 237 14.47 9.62 -0.45
N SER A 238 15.73 9.21 -0.41
CA SER A 238 16.12 7.98 0.28
C SER A 238 16.04 8.16 1.80
N LEU A 239 15.33 7.24 2.46
CA LEU A 239 15.13 7.17 3.90
C LEU A 239 16.20 6.30 4.59
N SER A 240 16.54 5.15 4.03
CA SER A 240 17.59 4.27 4.56
C SER A 240 18.98 4.61 4.02
N SER A 241 20.02 4.40 4.84
CA SER A 241 21.41 4.30 4.37
C SER A 241 21.83 2.85 4.11
N ASP A 242 21.06 1.88 4.58
CA ASP A 242 21.27 0.46 4.30
C ASP A 242 20.93 0.15 2.84
N GLN A 243 21.85 -0.54 2.18
CA GLN A 243 21.71 -0.96 0.79
C GLN A 243 20.84 -2.22 0.63
N LYS A 244 20.60 -2.98 1.72
CA LYS A 244 19.85 -4.25 1.67
C LYS A 244 18.39 -4.07 1.30
N ILE A 245 17.73 -3.11 1.95
CA ILE A 245 16.36 -2.70 1.65
C ILE A 245 16.39 -1.18 1.45
N PRO A 246 16.55 -0.72 0.19
CA PRO A 246 16.45 0.70 -0.09
C PRO A 246 15.03 1.16 0.22
N ILE A 247 14.92 2.13 1.12
CA ILE A 247 13.65 2.77 1.43
C ILE A 247 13.66 4.15 0.80
N GLU A 248 12.76 4.39 -0.14
CA GLU A 248 12.58 5.67 -0.83
C GLU A 248 11.18 6.21 -0.56
N PHE A 249 11.09 7.48 -0.18
CA PHE A 249 9.83 8.17 0.01
C PHE A 249 9.56 9.11 -1.17
N ILE A 250 8.35 9.02 -1.73
CA ILE A 250 7.85 9.79 -2.86
C ILE A 250 6.66 10.64 -2.37
N PRO A 251 6.79 11.97 -2.26
CA PRO A 251 5.70 12.81 -1.78
C PRO A 251 4.54 12.84 -2.77
N TYR A 252 3.30 12.94 -2.28
CA TYR A 252 2.18 13.32 -3.15
C TYR A 252 2.40 14.75 -3.63
N VAL A 253 2.94 14.92 -4.83
CA VAL A 253 3.14 16.25 -5.39
C VAL A 253 1.76 16.85 -5.68
N LEU A 254 1.32 17.81 -4.86
CA LEU A 254 0.30 18.76 -5.28
C LEU A 254 0.94 19.67 -6.33
N ARG A 255 0.99 19.26 -7.60
CA ARG A 255 1.19 20.23 -8.68
C ARG A 255 -0.08 21.07 -8.82
N GLY A 256 -0.30 21.96 -7.87
CA GLY A 256 -1.06 23.18 -8.11
C GLY A 256 -0.18 24.11 -8.92
N SER A 257 -0.49 24.26 -10.21
CA SER A 257 -0.26 25.49 -10.99
C SER A 257 1.03 26.26 -10.69
N VAL A 258 2.15 25.83 -11.24
CA VAL A 258 3.20 26.79 -11.61
C VAL A 258 3.21 26.85 -13.13
N ASN A 259 2.56 27.89 -13.66
CA ASN A 259 2.81 28.35 -15.01
C ASN A 259 4.28 28.78 -15.09
N HIS A 260 5.09 28.01 -15.82
CA HIS A 260 6.32 28.49 -16.42
C HIS A 260 6.27 28.15 -17.90
#